data_AF-Q0IXH9-F1
#
_entry.id   AF-Q0IXH9-F1
#
_cell.length_a   1.000
_cell.length_b   1.000
_cell.length_c   1.000
_cell.angle_alpha   90.00
_cell.angle_beta   90.00
_cell.angle_gamma   90.00
#
_symmetry.space_group_name_H-M   'P 1'
#
loop_
_entity.id
_entity.type
_entity.pdbx_description
1 polymer ?
#
loop_
_entity_poly.entity_id
_entity_poly.type
_entity_poly.pdbx_seq_one_letter_code
_entity_poly.pdbx_strand_id
1 'polypeptide(L)'
;PCFSVHFSWTAITQIVHHGMLFVPIGYTFGSGMFKMDEIRGGSPYGAGVFAGDGSRQPSETELALAEHQGKYMASIVKKLAQA
;
A
#
# COMPACT_ATOMS: atom_id res chain seq x y z
N PRO A 1 8.02 15.80 -1.72
CA PRO A 1 8.26 14.87 -2.85
C PRO A 1 7.54 13.53 -2.62
N CYS A 2 6.49 13.27 -3.40
CA CYS A 2 5.64 12.08 -3.33
C CYS A 2 6.41 10.84 -3.81
N PHE A 3 7.10 10.16 -2.90
CA PHE A 3 7.98 9.00 -3.20
C PHE A 3 7.24 7.65 -3.29
N SER A 4 5.95 7.57 -2.95
CA SER A 4 5.28 6.27 -2.79
C SER A 4 5.06 5.51 -4.11
N VAL A 5 4.79 6.19 -5.24
CA VAL A 5 4.46 5.48 -6.49
C VAL A 5 5.70 4.91 -7.19
N HIS A 6 6.81 5.66 -7.19
CA HIS A 6 8.03 5.25 -7.89
C HIS A 6 8.77 4.14 -7.15
N PHE A 7 8.79 4.17 -5.82
CA PHE A 7 9.45 3.15 -5.00
C PHE A 7 8.74 1.79 -5.05
N SER A 8 7.41 1.77 -4.97
CA SER A 8 6.65 0.53 -5.06
C SER A 8 6.85 -0.17 -6.41
N TRP A 9 6.89 0.59 -7.51
CA TRP A 9 7.06 0.01 -8.84
C TRP A 9 8.44 -0.62 -9.07
N THR A 10 9.52 0.01 -8.57
CA THR A 10 10.87 -0.54 -8.71
C THR A 10 11.10 -1.76 -7.81
N ALA A 11 10.52 -1.78 -6.61
CA ALA A 11 10.63 -2.89 -5.68
C ALA A 11 10.05 -4.21 -6.23
N ILE A 12 8.98 -4.14 -7.04
CA ILE A 12 8.32 -5.32 -7.64
C ILE A 12 9.32 -6.16 -8.43
N THR A 13 10.22 -5.53 -9.18
CA THR A 13 11.20 -6.26 -10.00
C THR A 13 12.13 -7.13 -9.16
N GLN A 14 12.54 -6.67 -7.98
CA GLN A 14 13.47 -7.41 -7.10
C GLN A 14 12.80 -8.61 -6.44
N ILE A 15 11.56 -8.46 -5.96
CA ILE A 15 10.81 -9.54 -5.32
C ILE A 15 10.39 -10.61 -6.33
N VAL A 16 10.02 -10.22 -7.56
CA VAL A 16 9.68 -11.16 -8.62
C VAL A 16 10.90 -11.98 -9.06
N HIS A 17 12.10 -11.38 -9.11
CA HIS A 17 13.33 -12.13 -9.38
C HIS A 17 13.63 -13.20 -8.32
N HIS A 18 13.26 -12.95 -7.06
CA HIS A 18 13.41 -13.94 -5.98
C HIS A 18 12.27 -14.97 -5.93
N GLY A 19 11.34 -14.95 -6.89
CA GLY A 19 10.20 -15.86 -6.94
C GLY A 19 9.12 -15.53 -5.91
N MET A 20 9.11 -14.32 -5.33
CA MET A 20 8.07 -13.90 -4.39
C MET A 20 6.83 -13.40 -5.13
N LEU A 21 5.66 -13.74 -4.61
CA LEU A 21 4.37 -13.26 -5.12
C LEU A 21 4.08 -11.84 -4.60
N PHE A 22 3.87 -10.91 -5.53
CA PHE A 22 3.43 -9.55 -5.21
C PHE A 22 1.90 -9.44 -5.25
N VAL A 23 1.32 -8.89 -4.18
CA VAL A 23 -0.13 -8.73 -4.04
C VAL A 23 -0.47 -7.24 -3.93
N PRO A 24 -0.92 -6.58 -5.02
CA PRO A 24 -1.36 -5.20 -4.97
C PRO A 24 -2.74 -5.08 -4.31
N ILE A 25 -2.96 -4.00 -3.57
CA ILE A 25 -4.25 -3.72 -2.91
C ILE A 25 -5.33 -3.24 -3.88
N GLY A 26 -4.94 -2.71 -5.05
CA GLY A 26 -5.87 -2.16 -6.02
C GLY A 26 -6.73 -1.04 -5.41
N TYR A 27 -7.99 -0.92 -5.85
CA TYR A 27 -8.99 0.02 -5.29
C TYR A 27 -9.91 -0.60 -4.24
N THR A 28 -9.47 -1.69 -3.58
CA THR A 28 -10.30 -2.44 -2.64
C THR A 28 -10.59 -1.70 -1.32
N PHE A 29 -9.84 -0.64 -1.02
CA PHE A 29 -10.08 0.26 0.11
C PHE A 29 -11.27 1.22 -0.13
N GLY A 30 -11.90 1.16 -1.31
CA GLY A 30 -13.18 1.82 -1.60
C GLY A 30 -13.12 3.34 -1.53
N SER A 31 -14.17 3.95 -0.95
CA SER A 31 -14.30 5.41 -0.84
C SER A 31 -13.14 6.08 -0.10
N GLY A 32 -12.44 5.36 0.77
CA GLY A 32 -11.25 5.85 1.49
C GLY A 32 -10.09 6.24 0.56
N MET A 33 -10.00 5.67 -0.65
CA MET A 33 -9.01 6.07 -1.64
C MET A 33 -9.42 7.28 -2.49
N PHE A 34 -10.72 7.56 -2.59
CA PHE A 34 -11.26 8.62 -3.45
C PHE A 34 -11.60 9.93 -2.72
N LYS A 35 -11.50 9.96 -1.39
CA LYS A 35 -11.55 11.23 -0.64
C LYS A 35 -10.53 12.19 -1.24
N MET A 36 -10.75 13.51 -1.23
CA MET A 36 -9.76 14.50 -1.71
C MET A 36 -9.53 15.62 -0.70
N ASP A 37 -10.03 15.39 0.51
CA ASP A 37 -10.21 16.35 1.59
C ASP A 37 -8.86 16.69 2.24
N GLU A 38 -7.88 15.79 2.15
CA GLU A 38 -6.55 15.90 2.75
C GLU A 38 -5.48 15.29 1.83
N ILE A 39 -4.27 15.85 1.91
CA ILE A 39 -3.07 15.27 1.27
C ILE A 39 -2.75 13.93 1.96
N ARG A 40 -2.67 12.86 1.16
CA ARG A 40 -2.31 11.52 1.61
C ARG A 40 -1.34 10.83 0.67
N GLY A 41 -0.56 9.90 1.21
CA GLY A 41 0.21 8.93 0.46
C GLY A 41 -0.59 7.67 0.13
N GLY A 42 0.04 6.79 -0.67
CA GLY A 42 -0.54 5.52 -1.08
C GLY A 42 -1.06 5.51 -2.52
N SER A 43 -1.14 4.32 -3.09
CA SER A 43 -1.57 4.08 -4.46
C SER A 43 -2.15 2.67 -4.60
N PRO A 44 -2.71 2.29 -5.76
CA PRO A 44 -3.16 0.91 -6.00
C PRO A 44 -2.06 -0.16 -5.84
N TYR A 45 -0.77 0.24 -5.92
CA TYR A 45 0.38 -0.64 -5.71
C TYR A 45 0.73 -0.86 -4.24
N GLY A 46 0.14 -0.12 -3.31
CA GLY A 46 0.40 -0.25 -1.88
C GLY A 46 0.11 1.02 -1.10
N ALA A 47 -0.07 0.85 0.21
CA ALA A 47 -0.16 1.93 1.17
C ALA A 47 1.15 2.72 1.23
N GLY A 48 1.04 4.00 1.56
CA GLY A 48 2.17 4.90 1.68
C GLY A 48 1.77 6.12 2.48
N VAL A 49 2.76 6.82 3.02
CA VAL A 49 2.56 8.02 3.84
C VAL A 49 3.26 9.20 3.18
N PHE A 50 2.58 10.34 3.13
CA PHE A 50 3.22 11.60 2.76
C PHE A 50 3.97 12.18 3.96
N ALA A 51 5.30 12.09 3.97
CA ALA A 51 6.11 12.53 5.11
C ALA A 51 6.37 14.05 5.16
N GLY A 52 6.09 14.82 4.10
CA GLY A 52 6.42 16.25 4.06
C GLY A 52 7.92 16.52 4.22
N ASP A 53 8.29 17.26 5.27
CA ASP A 53 9.67 17.54 5.73
C ASP A 53 10.20 16.49 6.74
N GLY A 54 9.42 15.45 7.02
CA GLY A 54 9.72 14.41 8.01
C GLY A 54 9.07 14.64 9.37
N SER A 55 8.45 15.79 9.62
CA SER A 55 7.73 16.08 10.87
C SER A 55 6.28 15.58 10.85
N ARG A 56 5.69 15.40 9.66
CA ARG A 56 4.29 14.96 9.49
C ARG A 56 4.13 13.50 9.90
N GLN A 57 3.22 13.26 10.82
CA GLN A 57 2.78 11.91 11.18
C GLN A 57 1.76 11.36 10.17
N PRO A 58 1.67 10.03 10.03
CA PRO A 58 0.65 9.39 9.21
C PRO A 58 -0.76 9.81 9.65
N SER A 59 -1.62 10.17 8.69
CA SER A 59 -3.02 10.45 8.98
C SER A 59 -3.79 9.14 9.24
N GLU A 60 -4.96 9.24 9.86
CA GLU A 60 -5.82 8.08 10.12
C GLU A 60 -6.19 7.32 8.84
N THR A 61 -6.35 8.04 7.72
CA THR A 61 -6.64 7.43 6.42
C THR A 61 -5.47 6.64 5.86
N GLU A 62 -4.23 7.11 6.04
CA GLU A 62 -3.01 6.41 5.64
C GLU A 62 -2.78 5.16 6.49
N LEU A 63 -3.06 5.24 7.81
CA LEU A 63 -2.98 4.10 8.73
C LEU A 63 -4.04 3.04 8.41
N ALA A 64 -5.29 3.46 8.15
CA ALA A 64 -6.35 2.55 7.76
C ALA A 64 -6.06 1.85 6.43
N LEU A 65 -5.43 2.54 5.46
CA LEU A 65 -4.99 1.94 4.21
C LEU A 65 -3.89 0.88 4.43
N ALA A 66 -2.93 1.15 5.32
CA ALA A 66 -1.89 0.20 5.69
C ALA A 66 -2.45 -1.05 6.39
N GLU A 67 -3.42 -0.86 7.30
CA GLU A 67 -4.10 -1.98 7.96
C GLU A 67 -4.88 -2.83 6.94
N HIS A 68 -5.58 -2.20 6.01
CA HIS A 68 -6.30 -2.88 4.92
C HIS A 68 -5.34 -3.69 4.03
N GLN A 69 -4.18 -3.13 3.69
CA GLN A 69 -3.14 -3.85 2.94
C GLN A 69 -2.69 -5.11 3.68
N GLY A 70 -2.41 -5.00 4.98
CA GLY A 70 -1.99 -6.14 5.80
C GLY A 70 -3.05 -7.24 5.85
N LYS A 71 -4.31 -6.88 6.09
CA LYS A 71 -5.43 -7.83 6.09
C LYS A 71 -5.61 -8.52 4.74
N TYR A 72 -5.55 -7.75 3.64
CA TYR A 72 -5.70 -8.27 2.29
C TYR A 72 -4.59 -9.27 1.95
N MET A 73 -3.33 -8.91 2.20
CA MET A 73 -2.19 -9.79 2.00
C MET A 73 -2.29 -11.06 2.83
N ALA A 74 -2.59 -10.95 4.13
CA ALA A 74 -2.74 -12.10 5.01
C ALA A 74 -3.86 -13.06 4.55
N SER A 75 -4.97 -12.53 4.02
CA SER A 75 -6.05 -13.34 3.48
C SER A 75 -5.64 -14.16 2.25
N ILE A 76 -4.80 -13.60 1.38
CA ILE A 76 -4.29 -14.29 0.19
C ILE A 76 -3.24 -15.33 0.59
N VAL A 77 -2.30 -14.97 1.46
CA VAL A 77 -1.31 -15.91 1.99
C VAL A 77 -1.99 -17.10 2.65
N LYS A 78 -3.05 -16.88 3.44
CA LYS A 78 -3.82 -17.96 4.05
C LYS A 78 -4.45 -18.89 3.01
N LYS A 79 -5.01 -18.36 1.92
CA LYS A 79 -5.57 -19.17 0.83
C LYS A 79 -4.50 -19.99 0.11
N LEU A 80 -3.31 -19.42 -0.09
CA LEU A 80 -2.19 -20.10 -0.75
C LEU A 80 -1.54 -21.16 0.14
N ALA A 81 -1.44 -20.92 1.44
CA ALA A 81 -0.86 -21.86 2.40
C ALA A 81 -1.76 -23.07 2.69
N GLN A 82 -3.05 -22.98 2.34
CA GLN A 82 -4.03 -24.05 2.48
C GLN A 82 -4.26 -24.84 1.18
N ALA A 83 -3.56 -24.46 0.10
CA ALA A 83 -3.61 -25.12 -1.21
C ALA A 83 -2.63 -26.29 -1.30
#